data_AF-A0A511K814-F1
#
_entry.id   AF-A0A511K814-F1
#
_cell.length_a   1.000
_cell.length_b   1.000
_cell.length_c   1.000
_cell.angle_alpha   90.00
_cell.angle_beta   90.00
_cell.angle_gamma   90.00
#
_symmetry.space_group_name_H-M   'P 1'
#
loop_
_entity.id
_entity.type
_entity.pdbx_description
1 polymer ?
#
loop_
_entity_poly.entity_id
_entity_poly.type
_entity_poly.pdbx_seq_one_letter_code
_entity_poly.pdbx_strand_id
1 'polypeptide(L)'
;MSPYGGSISKPERTGGPLVPRTYKLANLQALTVFPVSRKTVPDELLAYLQGVFNDVVEEGRTYPQMNPLSLDEFPNYPGRSSHLCNGGFVVPTVHRGLRVGSTLGHSYLHYAPLLGYRGSVFNLVYVSNVASVKIWDGLGFKRAGLIPGAGKLKGKDGAEDEYVDAIVYNYQFVN
;
A
#
# COMPACT_ATOMS: atom_id res chain seq x y z
N MET A 1 4.72 22.86 -13.57
CA MET A 1 4.07 23.60 -12.46
C MET A 1 2.79 22.87 -12.10
N SER A 2 2.55 22.56 -10.83
CA SER A 2 1.25 22.01 -10.40
C SER A 2 0.16 23.04 -10.68
N PRO A 3 -0.98 22.67 -11.30
CA PRO A 3 -2.08 23.60 -11.59
C PRO A 3 -2.76 24.15 -10.32
N TYR A 4 -2.35 23.70 -9.13
CA TYR A 4 -3.06 23.93 -7.87
C TYR A 4 -2.43 24.97 -6.94
N GLY A 5 -1.47 25.78 -7.40
CA GLY A 5 -0.99 27.00 -6.72
C GLY A 5 -0.92 26.97 -5.18
N GLY A 6 0.28 26.74 -4.62
CA GLY A 6 0.56 26.81 -3.18
C GLY A 6 1.08 25.50 -2.60
N SER A 7 2.10 25.58 -1.75
CA SER A 7 2.64 24.44 -0.99
C SER A 7 1.80 24.26 0.27
N ILE A 8 0.70 23.51 0.18
CA ILE A 8 0.08 22.97 1.39
C ILE A 8 0.95 21.79 1.82
N SER A 9 1.59 21.95 2.97
CA SER A 9 2.49 20.95 3.53
C SER A 9 1.74 19.65 3.83
N LYS A 10 2.50 18.55 3.80
CA LYS A 10 2.03 17.25 4.30
C LYS A 10 1.57 17.39 5.76
N PRO A 11 0.63 16.54 6.21
CA PRO A 11 0.22 16.52 7.62
C PRO A 11 1.43 16.37 8.53
N GLU A 12 1.45 17.17 9.60
CA GLU A 12 2.45 17.02 10.64
C GLU A 12 2.07 15.87 11.56
N ARG A 13 3.10 15.13 11.94
CA ARG A 13 2.99 14.00 12.86
C ARG A 13 2.56 14.51 14.24
N THR A 14 1.50 13.94 14.80
CA THR A 14 0.88 14.43 16.03
C THR A 14 1.37 13.74 17.31
N GLY A 15 2.42 12.90 17.25
CA GLY A 15 2.89 12.11 18.40
C GLY A 15 4.39 11.78 18.40
N GLY A 16 4.88 11.31 19.55
CA GLY A 16 6.26 10.84 19.78
C GLY A 16 6.68 9.69 18.86
N PRO A 17 7.95 9.23 18.90
CA PRO A 17 8.54 8.30 17.92
C PRO A 17 7.71 7.04 17.70
N LEU A 18 7.72 6.52 16.46
CA LEU A 18 6.86 5.38 16.11
C LEU A 18 7.58 4.16 16.65
N VAL A 19 6.89 3.36 17.44
CA VAL A 19 7.48 2.18 18.06
C VAL A 19 7.14 0.93 17.25
N PRO A 20 8.03 -0.08 17.20
CA PRO A 20 7.71 -1.37 16.64
C PRO A 20 6.47 -1.99 17.28
N ARG A 21 5.69 -2.73 16.50
CA ARG A 21 4.48 -3.40 16.98
C ARG A 21 4.49 -4.87 16.61
N THR A 22 4.31 -5.72 17.61
CA THR A 22 4.27 -7.17 17.44
C THR A 22 2.84 -7.69 17.44
N TYR A 23 2.54 -8.54 16.48
CA TYR A 23 1.27 -9.23 16.32
C TYR A 23 1.48 -10.72 16.47
N LYS A 24 0.63 -11.37 17.25
CA LYS A 24 0.62 -12.83 17.35
C LYS A 24 0.01 -13.40 16.06
N LEU A 25 0.71 -14.35 15.46
CA LEU A 25 0.21 -15.16 14.35
C LEU A 25 -0.26 -16.52 14.87
N ALA A 26 -0.80 -17.35 13.98
CA ALA A 26 -1.07 -18.75 14.30
C ALA A 26 0.21 -19.50 14.69
N ASN A 27 0.08 -20.63 15.40
CA ASN A 27 1.17 -21.55 15.71
C ASN A 27 2.34 -20.93 16.50
N LEU A 28 2.05 -20.07 17.49
CA LEU A 28 3.04 -19.41 18.35
C LEU A 28 4.06 -18.51 17.61
N GLN A 29 3.85 -18.24 16.33
CA GLN A 29 4.67 -17.29 15.58
C GLN A 29 4.24 -15.85 15.89
N ALA A 30 5.14 -14.90 15.64
CA ALA A 30 4.86 -13.48 15.78
C ALA A 30 5.40 -12.70 14.58
N LEU A 31 4.69 -11.65 14.18
CA LEU A 31 5.12 -10.68 13.20
C LEU A 31 5.38 -9.35 13.89
N THR A 32 6.61 -8.85 13.85
CA THR A 32 6.93 -7.50 14.33
C THR A 32 7.06 -6.55 13.13
N VAL A 33 6.26 -5.49 13.15
CA VAL A 33 6.30 -4.43 12.15
C VAL A 33 7.15 -3.28 12.70
N PHE A 34 8.19 -2.92 11.96
CA PHE A 34 9.12 -1.85 12.31
C PHE A 34 8.83 -0.60 11.47
N PRO A 35 8.56 0.56 12.09
CA PRO A 35 8.53 1.84 11.40
C PRO A 35 9.92 2.17 10.88
N VAL A 36 10.02 2.40 9.57
CA VAL A 36 11.28 2.78 8.92
C VAL A 36 11.10 4.04 8.10
N SER A 37 12.18 4.80 7.96
CA SER A 37 12.31 5.92 7.04
C SER A 37 13.56 5.72 6.20
N ARG A 38 13.71 6.48 5.10
CA ARG A 38 14.94 6.39 4.29
C ARG A 38 16.22 6.67 5.12
N LYS A 39 16.11 7.48 6.18
CA LYS A 39 17.23 7.79 7.07
C LYS A 39 17.59 6.65 8.04
N THR A 40 16.67 5.73 8.28
CA THR A 40 16.81 4.69 9.32
C THR A 40 16.82 3.27 8.76
N VAL A 41 16.49 3.08 7.48
CA VAL A 41 16.49 1.77 6.83
C VAL A 41 17.92 1.38 6.43
N PRO A 42 18.41 0.20 6.84
CA PRO A 42 19.70 -0.31 6.36
C PRO A 42 19.69 -0.53 4.84
N ASP A 43 20.81 -0.27 4.16
CA ASP A 43 20.88 -0.40 2.70
C ASP A 43 20.70 -1.85 2.24
N GLU A 44 21.15 -2.84 3.01
CA GLU A 44 20.90 -4.26 2.74
C GLU A 44 19.41 -4.60 2.77
N LEU A 45 18.67 -4.06 3.75
CA LEU A 45 17.22 -4.25 3.82
C LEU A 45 16.53 -3.55 2.66
N LEU A 46 17.01 -2.36 2.26
CA LEU A 46 16.48 -1.67 1.09
C LEU A 46 16.69 -2.49 -0.19
N ALA A 47 17.90 -3.03 -0.39
CA ALA A 47 18.22 -3.87 -1.54
C ALA A 47 17.35 -5.13 -1.57
N TYR A 48 17.13 -5.78 -0.42
CA TYR A 48 16.21 -6.91 -0.30
C TYR A 48 14.77 -6.51 -0.66
N LEU A 49 14.24 -5.43 -0.09
CA LEU A 49 12.89 -4.94 -0.38
C LEU A 49 12.70 -4.56 -1.86
N GLN A 50 13.75 -3.99 -2.47
CA GLN A 50 13.77 -3.71 -3.90
C GLN A 50 13.66 -5.00 -4.72
N GLY A 51 14.42 -6.05 -4.36
CA GLY A 51 14.32 -7.36 -5.01
C GLY A 51 12.90 -7.93 -4.92
N VAL A 52 12.32 -7.96 -3.71
CA VAL A 52 10.95 -8.44 -3.50
C VAL A 52 9.93 -7.61 -4.30
N PHE A 53 10.11 -6.29 -4.39
CA PHE A 53 9.23 -5.43 -5.18
C PHE A 53 9.35 -5.73 -6.67
N ASN A 54 10.58 -5.91 -7.17
CA ASN A 54 10.84 -6.26 -8.56
C ASN A 54 10.19 -7.60 -8.92
N ASP A 55 10.27 -8.63 -8.08
CA ASP A 55 9.59 -9.92 -8.30
C ASP A 55 8.07 -9.74 -8.50
N VAL A 56 7.44 -8.86 -7.72
CA VAL A 56 6.00 -8.56 -7.83
C VAL A 56 5.67 -7.72 -9.07
N VAL A 57 6.55 -6.80 -9.46
CA VAL A 57 6.42 -6.03 -10.70
C VAL A 57 6.58 -6.95 -11.92
N GLU A 58 7.54 -7.87 -11.90
CA GLU A 58 7.74 -8.87 -12.95
C GLU A 58 6.54 -9.81 -13.08
N GLU A 59 5.92 -10.20 -11.95
CA GLU A 59 4.66 -10.95 -11.93
C GLU A 59 3.55 -10.22 -12.72
N GLY A 60 3.59 -8.88 -12.77
CA GLY A 60 2.77 -8.06 -13.67
C GLY A 60 1.27 -8.10 -13.38
N ARG A 61 0.90 -8.42 -12.13
CA ARG A 61 -0.50 -8.68 -11.71
C ARG A 61 -0.98 -7.83 -10.53
N THR A 62 -0.10 -7.06 -9.89
CA THR A 62 -0.43 -6.31 -8.66
C THR A 62 -0.29 -4.81 -8.82
N TYR A 63 0.74 -4.32 -9.51
CA TYR A 63 1.09 -2.90 -9.59
C TYR A 63 1.06 -2.42 -11.05
N PRO A 64 0.53 -1.21 -11.35
CA PRO A 64 0.56 -0.62 -12.69
C PRO A 64 1.95 -0.10 -13.10
N GLN A 65 2.86 0.08 -12.16
CA GLN A 65 4.16 0.70 -12.40
C GLN A 65 5.04 -0.21 -13.29
N MET A 66 5.58 0.37 -14.36
CA MET A 66 6.67 -0.24 -15.13
C MET A 66 8.06 0.29 -14.71
N ASN A 67 8.12 1.40 -13.94
CA ASN A 67 9.35 2.08 -13.51
C ASN A 67 9.25 2.54 -12.02
N PRO A 68 10.38 2.82 -11.32
CA PRO A 68 10.40 3.34 -9.94
C PRO A 68 9.77 4.75 -9.78
N LEU A 69 9.16 5.05 -8.62
CA LEU A 69 8.55 6.36 -8.30
C LEU A 69 9.55 7.34 -7.63
N SER A 70 9.38 8.64 -7.87
CA SER A 70 10.15 9.71 -7.20
C SER A 70 9.52 10.16 -5.86
N LEU A 71 10.28 10.91 -5.04
CA LEU A 71 9.85 11.32 -3.69
C LEU A 71 8.68 12.33 -3.69
N ASP A 72 8.58 13.17 -4.72
CA ASP A 72 7.52 14.18 -4.82
C ASP A 72 6.18 13.58 -5.26
N GLU A 73 6.20 12.35 -5.81
CA GLU A 73 5.03 11.57 -6.19
C GLU A 73 4.49 10.69 -5.04
N PHE A 74 5.15 10.72 -3.87
CA PHE A 74 4.82 9.84 -2.76
C PHE A 74 3.50 10.15 -2.04
N PRO A 75 3.06 11.42 -1.86
CA PRO A 75 1.71 11.71 -1.39
C PRO A 75 0.69 11.27 -2.43
N ASN A 76 -0.42 10.66 -2.01
CA ASN A 76 -1.43 10.18 -2.97
C ASN A 76 -1.97 11.32 -3.86
N TYR A 77 -2.09 12.51 -3.27
CA TYR A 77 -2.45 13.74 -3.96
C TYR A 77 -1.61 14.91 -3.42
N PRO A 78 -1.23 15.87 -4.26
CA PRO A 78 -0.53 17.07 -3.82
C PRO A 78 -1.48 18.05 -3.10
N GLY A 79 -0.90 18.97 -2.34
CA GLY A 79 -1.60 20.17 -1.86
C GLY A 79 -2.78 19.89 -0.94
N ARG A 80 -3.98 20.41 -1.27
CA ARG A 80 -5.19 20.37 -0.42
C ARG A 80 -5.62 18.95 -0.01
N SER A 81 -5.21 17.94 -0.78
CA SER A 81 -5.56 16.54 -0.57
C SER A 81 -4.43 15.70 0.03
N SER A 82 -3.33 16.33 0.47
CA SER A 82 -2.15 15.66 1.05
C SER A 82 -2.44 14.91 2.35
N HIS A 83 -3.59 15.17 2.98
CA HIS A 83 -4.07 14.48 4.18
C HIS A 83 -4.63 13.07 3.90
N LEU A 84 -4.78 12.70 2.63
CA LEU A 84 -5.12 11.35 2.18
C LEU A 84 -3.86 10.61 1.76
N CYS A 85 -3.51 9.55 2.48
CA CYS A 85 -2.36 8.71 2.11
C CYS A 85 -2.73 7.58 1.16
N ASN A 86 -1.70 7.02 0.53
CA ASN A 86 -1.73 5.73 -0.16
C ASN A 86 -0.90 4.71 0.67
N GLY A 87 -0.88 3.45 0.25
CA GLY A 87 -0.01 2.42 0.77
C GLY A 87 0.18 1.31 -0.26
N GLY A 88 1.42 0.89 -0.46
CA GLY A 88 1.77 -0.33 -1.19
C GLY A 88 2.04 -1.46 -0.20
N PHE A 89 1.50 -2.65 -0.51
CA PHE A 89 1.69 -3.85 0.30
C PHE A 89 2.27 -4.95 -0.55
N VAL A 90 3.33 -5.57 -0.04
CA VAL A 90 3.99 -6.70 -0.67
C VAL A 90 4.23 -7.77 0.38
N VAL A 91 3.93 -9.01 0.02
CA VAL A 91 4.19 -10.19 0.85
C VAL A 91 4.96 -11.18 -0.03
N PRO A 92 6.18 -11.59 0.37
CA PRO A 92 6.93 -12.61 -0.34
C PRO A 92 6.09 -13.86 -0.56
N THR A 93 6.24 -14.50 -1.72
CA THR A 93 5.48 -15.69 -2.13
C THR A 93 5.55 -16.81 -1.09
N VAL A 94 6.74 -17.03 -0.51
CA VAL A 94 7.01 -18.04 0.53
C VAL A 94 6.27 -17.79 1.87
N HIS A 95 5.73 -16.58 2.08
CA HIS A 95 4.98 -16.22 3.29
C HIS A 95 3.48 -15.97 3.02
N ARG A 96 2.99 -16.32 1.82
CA ARG A 96 1.55 -16.26 1.50
C ARG A 96 0.78 -17.30 2.33
N GLY A 97 -0.51 -17.05 2.59
CA GLY A 97 -1.36 -17.93 3.41
C GLY A 97 -1.19 -17.78 4.93
N LEU A 98 -0.14 -17.11 5.41
CA LEU A 98 0.14 -16.92 6.84
C LEU A 98 -0.50 -15.66 7.46
N ARG A 99 -1.52 -15.09 6.80
CA ARG A 99 -2.21 -13.85 7.20
C ARG A 99 -1.33 -12.59 7.35
N VAL A 100 -0.09 -12.62 6.85
CA VAL A 100 0.83 -11.48 6.89
C VAL A 100 0.21 -10.22 6.27
N GLY A 101 -0.43 -10.32 5.10
CA GLY A 101 -1.09 -9.19 4.45
C GLY A 101 -2.18 -8.53 5.30
N SER A 102 -2.99 -9.33 5.99
CA SER A 102 -4.01 -8.81 6.93
C SER A 102 -3.36 -8.06 8.10
N THR A 103 -2.26 -8.60 8.65
CA THR A 103 -1.51 -7.96 9.73
C THR A 103 -0.85 -6.65 9.28
N LEU A 104 -0.35 -6.60 8.04
CA LEU A 104 0.15 -5.36 7.44
C LEU A 104 -0.97 -4.33 7.30
N GLY A 105 -2.17 -4.74 6.88
CA GLY A 105 -3.34 -3.87 6.81
C GLY A 105 -3.75 -3.30 8.18
N HIS A 106 -3.78 -4.12 9.24
CA HIS A 106 -4.01 -3.63 10.61
C HIS A 106 -2.91 -2.66 11.08
N SER A 107 -1.65 -2.92 10.71
CA SER A 107 -0.53 -2.04 11.04
C SER A 107 -0.64 -0.70 10.31
N TYR A 108 -1.10 -0.72 9.06
CA TYR A 108 -1.37 0.49 8.30
C TYR A 108 -2.43 1.36 8.97
N LEU A 109 -3.57 0.78 9.37
CA LEU A 109 -4.61 1.49 10.12
C LEU A 109 -4.12 2.06 11.46
N HIS A 110 -3.12 1.42 12.07
CA HIS A 110 -2.51 1.93 13.30
C HIS A 110 -1.56 3.10 13.04
N TYR A 111 -0.62 2.97 12.09
CA TYR A 111 0.45 3.95 11.89
C TYR A 111 0.04 5.16 11.06
N ALA A 112 -0.84 5.00 10.08
CA ALA A 112 -1.24 6.09 9.19
C ALA A 112 -1.82 7.32 9.95
N PRO A 113 -2.76 7.18 10.90
CA PRO A 113 -3.22 8.33 11.68
C PRO A 113 -2.14 8.95 12.57
N LEU A 114 -1.20 8.16 13.10
CA LEU A 114 -0.08 8.67 13.91
C LEU A 114 0.88 9.53 13.09
N LEU A 115 0.93 9.30 11.78
CA LEU A 115 1.67 10.12 10.81
C LEU A 115 0.91 11.41 10.42
N GLY A 116 -0.29 11.65 10.98
CA GLY A 116 -1.10 12.84 10.73
C GLY A 116 -2.12 12.71 9.60
N TYR A 117 -2.17 11.57 8.91
CA TYR A 117 -3.16 11.35 7.85
C TYR A 117 -4.59 11.27 8.42
N ARG A 118 -5.55 11.78 7.65
CA ARG A 118 -6.98 11.81 8.02
C ARG A 118 -7.78 10.72 7.31
N GLY A 119 -7.27 10.24 6.18
CA GLY A 119 -7.84 9.11 5.45
C GLY A 119 -6.84 8.47 4.52
N SER A 120 -7.29 7.42 3.84
CA SER A 120 -6.54 6.67 2.86
C SER A 120 -7.36 6.48 1.59
N VAL A 121 -6.68 6.50 0.44
CA VAL A 121 -7.24 6.07 -0.83
C VAL A 121 -6.27 5.10 -1.51
N PHE A 122 -6.77 3.92 -1.89
CA PHE A 122 -6.06 3.02 -2.80
C PHE A 122 -6.67 3.15 -4.18
N ASN A 123 -5.90 3.70 -5.11
CA ASN A 123 -6.41 4.09 -6.44
C ASN A 123 -6.69 2.89 -7.35
N LEU A 124 -5.87 1.84 -7.28
CA LEU A 124 -5.88 0.73 -8.23
C LEU A 124 -5.71 -0.62 -7.52
N VAL A 125 -6.80 -1.13 -6.93
CA VAL A 125 -6.83 -2.52 -6.45
C VAL A 125 -7.53 -3.38 -7.48
N TYR A 126 -6.76 -4.09 -8.32
CA TYR A 126 -7.32 -4.95 -9.35
C TYR A 126 -8.25 -6.03 -8.77
N VAL A 127 -9.41 -6.24 -9.41
CA VAL A 127 -10.40 -7.22 -8.96
C VAL A 127 -9.88 -8.66 -8.97
N SER A 128 -8.88 -8.93 -9.83
CA SER A 128 -8.17 -10.23 -9.89
C SER A 128 -7.29 -10.49 -8.66
N ASN A 129 -6.89 -9.46 -7.91
CA ASN A 129 -6.17 -9.60 -6.65
C ASN A 129 -7.13 -9.88 -5.49
N VAL A 130 -7.71 -11.08 -5.51
CA VAL A 130 -8.72 -11.55 -4.54
C VAL A 130 -8.23 -11.45 -3.09
N ALA A 131 -6.93 -11.65 -2.84
CA ALA A 131 -6.36 -11.52 -1.51
C ALA A 131 -6.41 -10.08 -0.99
N SER A 132 -5.99 -9.12 -1.81
CA SER A 132 -6.04 -7.68 -1.48
C SER A 132 -7.48 -7.21 -1.26
N VAL A 133 -8.39 -7.59 -2.16
CA VAL A 133 -9.83 -7.28 -2.05
C VAL A 133 -10.41 -7.77 -0.72
N LYS A 134 -10.18 -9.03 -0.35
CA LYS A 134 -10.65 -9.60 0.93
C LYS A 134 -10.08 -8.88 2.15
N ILE A 135 -8.82 -8.46 2.11
CA ILE A 135 -8.19 -7.72 3.21
C ILE A 135 -8.89 -6.37 3.40
N TRP A 136 -9.04 -5.58 2.32
CA TRP A 136 -9.57 -4.22 2.44
C TRP A 136 -11.05 -4.20 2.80
N ASP A 137 -11.86 -5.09 2.19
CA ASP A 137 -13.26 -5.26 2.58
C ASP A 137 -13.37 -5.67 4.06
N GLY A 138 -12.55 -6.63 4.50
CA GLY A 138 -12.55 -7.12 5.88
C GLY A 138 -12.07 -6.10 6.92
N LEU A 139 -11.24 -5.14 6.51
CA LEU A 139 -10.80 -4.01 7.33
C LEU A 139 -11.76 -2.82 7.31
N GLY A 140 -12.87 -2.91 6.56
CA GLY A 140 -13.90 -1.87 6.51
C GLY A 140 -13.62 -0.71 5.57
N PHE A 141 -12.64 -0.84 4.66
CA PHE A 141 -12.50 0.12 3.56
C PHE A 141 -13.77 0.11 2.71
N LYS A 142 -14.18 1.29 2.25
CA LYS A 142 -15.34 1.42 1.36
C LYS A 142 -14.84 1.40 -0.08
N ARG A 143 -15.60 0.72 -0.95
CA ARG A 143 -15.37 0.72 -2.39
C ARG A 143 -15.95 2.04 -2.94
N ALA A 144 -15.10 3.04 -3.09
CA ALA A 144 -15.48 4.37 -3.56
C ALA A 144 -15.84 4.39 -5.06
N GLY A 145 -15.29 3.44 -5.83
CA GLY A 145 -15.60 3.30 -7.25
C GLY A 145 -14.97 2.06 -7.87
N LEU A 146 -15.31 1.83 -9.14
CA LEU A 146 -14.73 0.80 -10.01
C LEU A 146 -14.32 1.46 -11.32
N ILE A 147 -13.11 1.19 -11.78
CA ILE A 147 -12.59 1.64 -13.06
C ILE A 147 -12.55 0.42 -13.98
N PRO A 148 -13.40 0.35 -15.02
CA PRO A 148 -13.39 -0.76 -15.97
C PRO A 148 -12.09 -0.79 -16.78
N GLY A 149 -11.52 -1.98 -17.00
CA GLY A 149 -10.32 -2.17 -17.82
C GLY A 149 -9.11 -1.34 -17.38
N ALA A 150 -8.98 -1.07 -16.08
CA ALA A 150 -8.02 -0.12 -15.52
C ALA A 150 -6.56 -0.49 -15.75
N GLY A 151 -6.24 -1.78 -15.90
CA GLY A 151 -4.87 -2.23 -16.15
C GLY A 151 -4.81 -3.43 -17.06
N LYS A 152 -3.82 -3.45 -17.94
CA LYS A 152 -3.48 -4.60 -18.78
C LYS A 152 -2.51 -5.50 -18.00
N LEU A 153 -3.01 -6.60 -17.46
CA LEU A 153 -2.27 -7.53 -16.61
C LEU A 153 -1.79 -8.74 -17.39
N LYS A 154 -0.63 -9.30 -16.99
CA LYS A 154 -0.10 -10.51 -17.62
C LYS A 154 -0.99 -11.72 -17.37
N GLY A 155 -1.32 -12.42 -18.45
CA GLY A 155 -1.99 -13.72 -18.39
C GLY A 155 -1.16 -14.77 -17.65
N LYS A 156 -1.83 -15.77 -17.06
CA LYS A 156 -1.15 -16.91 -16.43
C LYS A 156 -0.71 -17.92 -17.48
N ASP A 157 0.43 -18.57 -17.24
CA ASP A 157 0.89 -19.75 -17.98
C ASP A 157 0.94 -19.55 -19.51
N GLY A 158 1.35 -18.36 -19.95
CA GLY A 158 1.46 -18.01 -21.38
C GLY A 158 0.16 -17.54 -22.04
N ALA A 159 -0.92 -17.39 -21.27
CA ALA A 159 -2.14 -16.73 -21.74
C ALA A 159 -1.88 -15.26 -22.12
N GLU A 160 -2.70 -14.75 -23.02
CA GLU A 160 -2.64 -13.34 -23.42
C GLU A 160 -2.93 -12.41 -22.23
N ASP A 161 -2.34 -11.22 -22.30
CA ASP A 161 -2.63 -10.15 -21.34
C ASP A 161 -4.10 -9.75 -21.39
N GLU A 162 -4.68 -9.48 -20.23
CA GLU A 162 -6.09 -9.12 -20.08
C GLU A 162 -6.24 -7.74 -19.45
N TYR A 163 -7.25 -6.99 -19.90
CA TYR A 163 -7.66 -5.76 -19.23
C TYR A 163 -8.53 -6.13 -18.03
N VAL A 164 -8.11 -5.69 -16.85
CA VAL A 164 -8.73 -6.01 -15.57
C VAL A 164 -9.22 -4.74 -14.88
N ASP A 165 -10.44 -4.80 -14.37
CA ASP A 165 -11.04 -3.71 -13.59
C ASP A 165 -10.27 -3.47 -12.28
N ALA A 166 -10.29 -2.22 -11.81
CA ALA A 166 -9.71 -1.86 -10.52
C ALA A 166 -10.73 -1.16 -9.61
N ILE A 167 -10.74 -1.57 -8.34
CA ILE A 167 -11.53 -0.93 -7.28
C ILE A 167 -10.72 0.24 -6.73
N VAL A 168 -11.37 1.39 -6.59
CA VAL A 168 -10.88 2.51 -5.79
C VAL A 168 -11.41 2.32 -4.37
N TYR A 169 -10.52 2.12 -3.40
CA TYR A 169 -10.91 2.05 -1.99
C TYR A 169 -10.67 3.37 -1.28
N ASN A 170 -11.54 3.73 -0.35
CA ASN A 170 -11.31 4.80 0.62
C ASN A 170 -11.54 4.35 2.07
N TYR A 171 -10.83 5.01 2.99
CA TYR A 171 -10.98 4.82 4.44
C TYR A 171 -10.77 6.14 5.16
N GLN A 172 -11.58 6.43 6.19
CA GLN A 172 -11.40 7.59 7.06
C GLN A 172 -10.81 7.13 8.40
N PHE A 173 -9.67 7.69 8.79
CA PHE A 173 -9.04 7.36 10.06
C PHE A 173 -9.63 8.11 11.25
N VAL A 174 -10.23 9.27 10.97
CA VAL A 174 -10.95 10.09 11.94
C VAL A 174 -12.43 10.04 11.62
N ASN A 175 -13.26 9.90 12.66
CA ASN A 175 -14.71 10.09 12.55
C ASN A 175 -15.05 11.58 12.52
#